data_AF-G2H148-F1
#
_entry.id   AF-G2H148-F1
#
_cell.length_a   1.000
_cell.length_b   1.000
_cell.length_c   1.000
_cell.angle_alpha   90.00
_cell.angle_beta   90.00
_cell.angle_gamma   90.00
#
_symmetry.space_group_name_H-M   'P 1'
#
loop_
_entity.id
_entity.type
_entity.pdbx_description
1 polymer ?
#
loop_
_entity_poly.entity_id
_entity_poly.type
_entity_poly.pdbx_seq_one_letter_code
_entity_poly.pdbx_strand_id
1 'polypeptide(L)'
;MRTIDSFKNKSTVVISKNKLADETNGTSNISKEYREIRNSSVRLTSVTSNLEQKIKKPSRINKFLVKIGFKIKLYLSMDEKGKDRIEQATRFKHTMENKIFNNTNSEKNKKYQEIHEQASRIIQFFEENDHDILPSMIDYSRIGMLKDNATEHFARTAFRLIRKRFKDVGVKSASKFIAGNAKSEKRLQRAEHTLRDVREKAPQSKEPRNYSYAWERAAGNCGEMSGIAVQLINKSGGYARRYLVDNKGTHVFALVGIPPKTATDNVHFSDYNGCWIVDPWAGIVCEASQYTKCFETKMNQWSKQNKMIYSPCLKSWVSANNADWLKAVTKNNKIPSNAIPYIEYSEFNVRL
;
A
#
# COMPACT_ATOMS: atom_id res chain seq x y z
N MET A 1 -62.88 24.22 -5.32
CA MET A 1 -63.26 25.57 -4.85
C MET A 1 -62.87 25.66 -3.38
N ARG A 2 -62.09 26.69 -3.00
CA ARG A 2 -61.55 27.02 -1.65
C ARG A 2 -60.38 26.15 -1.16
N THR A 3 -59.33 26.63 -0.49
CA THR A 3 -58.55 27.89 -0.48
C THR A 3 -57.23 27.53 0.23
N ILE A 4 -56.19 28.32 -0.05
CA ILE A 4 -54.85 28.32 0.54
C ILE A 4 -54.90 28.72 2.03
N ASP A 5 -54.07 28.14 2.90
CA ASP A 5 -53.13 28.93 3.73
C ASP A 5 -52.08 28.12 4.51
N SER A 6 -50.89 28.74 4.56
CA SER A 6 -49.62 28.30 5.13
C SER A 6 -49.60 28.35 6.65
N PHE A 7 -48.80 27.50 7.31
CA PHE A 7 -48.09 27.91 8.54
C PHE A 7 -46.78 27.11 8.74
N LYS A 8 -45.69 27.87 8.91
CA LYS A 8 -44.36 27.43 9.33
C LYS A 8 -44.43 26.88 10.76
N ASN A 9 -43.74 25.77 11.03
CA ASN A 9 -43.38 25.41 12.40
C ASN A 9 -41.91 24.98 12.51
N LYS A 10 -41.15 25.81 13.23
CA LYS A 10 -39.77 25.55 13.69
C LYS A 10 -39.86 24.53 14.82
N SER A 11 -39.21 23.38 14.67
CA SER A 11 -38.97 22.48 15.79
C SER A 11 -37.60 22.78 16.39
N THR A 12 -37.62 23.48 17.52
CA THR A 12 -36.48 23.66 18.41
C THR A 12 -36.37 22.41 19.28
N VAL A 13 -35.34 21.60 19.07
CA VAL A 13 -35.03 20.50 19.99
C VAL A 13 -34.08 21.01 21.06
N VAL A 14 -34.60 21.09 22.28
CA VAL A 14 -33.84 21.27 23.52
C VAL A 14 -33.20 19.93 23.85
N ILE A 15 -31.86 19.82 23.79
CA ILE A 15 -31.13 18.71 24.38
C ILE A 15 -30.38 19.22 25.61
N SER A 16 -30.70 18.58 26.73
CA SER A 16 -30.13 18.71 28.05
C SER A 16 -28.60 18.64 28.07
N LYS A 17 -27.99 19.62 28.74
CA LYS A 17 -26.61 19.53 29.26
C LYS A 17 -26.55 18.40 30.27
N ASN A 18 -25.81 17.32 29.98
CA ASN A 18 -25.02 16.52 30.92
C ASN A 18 -24.45 15.26 30.25
N LYS A 19 -23.23 15.36 29.71
CA LYS A 19 -22.13 14.37 29.73
C LYS A 19 -21.13 14.73 28.63
N LEU A 20 -20.15 15.55 29.00
CA LEU A 20 -18.95 15.82 28.21
C LEU A 20 -17.78 15.76 29.20
N ALA A 21 -17.37 14.54 29.50
CA ALA A 21 -16.08 14.20 30.07
C ALA A 21 -15.80 12.75 29.59
N ASP A 22 -14.57 12.52 29.18
CA ASP A 22 -14.03 11.27 28.62
C ASP A 22 -14.35 10.98 27.14
N GLU A 23 -13.60 11.64 26.24
CA GLU A 23 -13.02 11.04 25.03
C GLU A 23 -12.14 12.06 24.27
N THR A 24 -11.00 12.45 24.85
CA THR A 24 -9.96 13.27 24.16
C THR A 24 -8.52 12.74 24.36
N ASN A 25 -8.33 11.51 24.85
CA ASN A 25 -7.00 10.99 25.19
C ASN A 25 -6.20 10.37 24.03
N GLY A 26 -6.77 10.21 22.83
CA GLY A 26 -6.07 9.59 21.68
C GLY A 26 -5.28 10.56 20.79
N THR A 27 -5.81 11.76 20.56
CA THR A 27 -5.17 12.80 19.71
C THR A 27 -4.17 13.67 20.49
N SER A 28 -4.25 13.66 21.83
CA SER A 28 -3.29 14.38 22.68
C SER A 28 -1.93 13.70 22.73
N ASN A 29 -1.85 12.36 22.61
CA ASN A 29 -0.57 11.64 22.67
C ASN A 29 0.28 11.83 21.40
N ILE A 30 -0.29 11.71 20.20
CA ILE A 30 0.47 11.94 18.95
C ILE A 30 0.94 13.39 18.85
N SER A 31 0.11 14.36 19.26
CA SER A 31 0.50 15.77 19.27
C SER A 31 1.52 16.11 20.37
N LYS A 32 1.49 15.39 21.50
CA LYS A 32 2.50 15.47 22.56
C LYS A 32 3.82 14.85 22.14
N GLU A 33 3.80 13.71 21.46
CA GLU A 33 4.98 13.02 20.93
C GLU A 33 5.64 13.82 19.78
N TYR A 34 4.83 14.40 18.88
CA TYR A 34 5.32 15.38 17.90
C TYR A 34 5.88 16.66 18.55
N ARG A 35 5.27 17.15 19.64
CA ARG A 35 5.81 18.27 20.41
C ARG A 35 7.12 17.89 21.11
N GLU A 36 7.26 16.68 21.64
CA GLU A 36 8.47 16.19 22.27
C GLU A 36 9.60 15.96 21.27
N ILE A 37 9.30 15.48 20.05
CA ILE A 37 10.25 15.39 18.94
C ILE A 37 10.65 16.79 18.46
N ARG A 38 9.70 17.71 18.31
CA ARG A 38 9.99 19.11 17.93
C ARG A 38 10.81 19.81 19.01
N ASN A 39 10.49 19.60 20.29
CA ASN A 39 11.24 20.16 21.42
C ASN A 39 12.62 19.52 21.56
N SER A 40 12.76 18.24 21.26
CA SER A 40 14.06 17.55 21.17
C SER A 40 14.90 18.07 20.01
N SER A 41 14.28 18.33 18.86
CA SER A 41 14.92 18.97 17.70
C SER A 41 15.32 20.42 17.98
N VAL A 42 14.49 21.18 18.71
CA VAL A 42 14.79 22.55 19.13
C VAL A 42 15.91 22.56 20.19
N ARG A 43 15.90 21.62 21.14
CA ARG A 43 17.00 21.41 22.11
C ARG A 43 18.30 21.01 21.44
N LEU A 44 18.24 20.16 20.41
CA LEU A 44 19.40 19.85 19.57
C LEU A 44 19.91 21.11 18.87
N THR A 45 19.01 21.94 18.36
CA THR A 45 19.36 23.22 17.72
C THR A 45 20.03 24.19 18.69
N SER A 46 19.53 24.29 19.93
CA SER A 46 20.11 25.15 20.98
C SER A 46 21.42 24.60 21.54
N VAL A 47 21.60 23.28 21.57
CA VAL A 47 22.86 22.63 21.97
C VAL A 47 23.91 22.82 20.88
N THR A 48 23.54 22.68 19.60
CA THR A 48 24.46 22.92 18.47
C THR A 48 24.87 24.37 18.33
N SER A 49 23.93 25.33 18.51
CA SER A 49 24.26 26.77 18.44
C SER A 49 25.12 27.23 19.62
N ASN A 50 24.87 26.71 20.84
CA ASN A 50 25.75 26.95 21.99
C ASN A 50 27.13 26.33 21.83
N LEU A 51 27.24 25.18 21.16
CA LEU A 51 28.52 24.54 20.81
C LEU A 51 29.30 25.35 19.76
N GLU A 52 28.62 25.92 18.77
CA GLU A 52 29.23 26.79 17.76
C GLU A 52 29.75 28.11 18.36
N GLN A 53 29.03 28.71 19.31
CA GLN A 53 29.42 29.97 19.95
C GLN A 53 30.55 29.81 20.99
N LYS A 54 30.66 28.67 21.68
CA LYS A 54 31.65 28.47 22.75
C LYS A 54 33.03 27.97 22.30
N ILE A 55 33.22 27.61 21.03
CA ILE A 55 34.45 26.94 20.58
C ILE A 55 35.30 27.88 19.70
N LYS A 56 36.26 28.58 20.33
CA LYS A 56 37.20 29.48 19.63
C LYS A 56 38.14 28.78 18.63
N LYS A 57 38.32 27.45 18.70
CA LYS A 57 38.98 26.60 17.67
C LYS A 57 38.48 25.15 17.73
N PRO A 58 37.68 24.65 16.76
CA PRO A 58 37.13 23.29 16.84
C PRO A 58 38.17 22.22 16.48
N SER A 59 38.29 21.20 17.34
CA SER A 59 39.03 19.96 17.05
C SER A 59 38.40 19.21 15.86
N ARG A 60 39.17 18.32 15.21
CA ARG A 60 38.69 17.50 14.08
C ARG A 60 37.41 16.72 14.40
N ILE A 61 37.21 16.33 15.67
CA ILE A 61 36.04 15.59 16.14
C ILE A 61 34.79 16.50 16.24
N ASN A 62 34.95 17.76 16.65
CA ASN A 62 33.82 18.70 16.71
C ASN A 62 33.36 19.13 15.32
N LYS A 63 34.29 19.29 14.37
CA LYS A 63 33.93 19.46 12.95
C LYS A 63 33.19 18.24 12.39
N PHE A 64 33.55 17.03 12.83
CA PHE A 64 32.89 15.79 12.43
C PHE A 64 31.46 15.70 12.99
N LEU A 65 31.24 16.03 14.26
CA LEU A 65 29.92 16.02 14.91
C LEU A 65 28.97 17.09 14.36
N VAL A 66 29.47 18.30 14.07
CA VAL A 66 28.68 19.36 13.40
C VAL A 66 28.32 18.94 11.97
N LYS A 67 29.25 18.33 11.23
CA LYS A 67 29.00 17.77 9.88
C LYS A 67 28.01 16.59 9.91
N ILE A 68 27.92 15.85 11.01
CA ILE A 68 26.92 14.79 11.24
C ILE A 68 25.55 15.37 11.55
N GLY A 69 25.44 16.36 12.44
CA GLY A 69 24.18 17.06 12.71
C GLY A 69 23.58 17.71 11.46
N PHE A 70 24.44 18.26 10.59
CA PHE A 70 24.05 18.80 9.29
C PHE A 70 23.60 17.71 8.30
N LYS A 71 24.20 16.51 8.34
CA LYS A 71 23.76 15.36 7.53
C LYS A 71 22.42 14.81 8.01
N ILE A 72 22.18 14.71 9.31
CA ILE A 72 20.87 14.32 9.87
C ILE A 72 19.77 15.32 9.45
N LYS A 73 20.10 16.61 9.31
CA LYS A 73 19.18 17.63 8.77
C LYS A 73 18.83 17.42 7.28
N LEU A 74 19.73 16.81 6.50
CA LEU A 74 19.50 16.42 5.09
C LEU A 74 18.76 15.08 4.94
N TYR A 75 18.63 14.29 6.02
CA TYR A 75 18.07 12.92 6.05
C TYR A 75 16.53 12.85 5.93
N LEU A 76 15.82 13.99 5.93
CA LEU A 76 14.36 14.07 6.07
C LEU A 76 13.57 14.30 4.76
N SER A 77 14.18 14.21 3.57
CA SER A 77 13.44 14.27 2.28
C SER A 77 13.32 12.89 1.61
N MET A 78 12.11 12.49 1.22
CA MET A 78 11.78 11.12 0.80
C MET A 78 11.95 10.87 -0.71
N ASP A 79 12.84 9.94 -1.09
CA ASP A 79 12.94 9.26 -2.39
C ASP A 79 13.83 7.99 -2.25
N GLU A 80 14.20 7.31 -3.34
CA GLU A 80 15.00 6.04 -3.42
C GLU A 80 16.20 5.94 -2.47
N LYS A 81 16.66 7.07 -1.93
CA LYS A 81 17.67 7.16 -0.87
C LYS A 81 17.24 6.54 0.48
N GLY A 82 15.99 6.15 0.68
CA GLY A 82 15.53 5.50 1.93
C GLY A 82 16.26 4.20 2.26
N LYS A 83 16.47 3.32 1.27
CA LYS A 83 17.18 2.04 1.48
C LYS A 83 18.66 2.22 1.78
N ASP A 84 19.33 3.12 1.05
CA ASP A 84 20.71 3.52 1.32
C ASP A 84 20.87 4.12 2.72
N ARG A 85 19.83 4.78 3.25
CA ARG A 85 19.84 5.37 4.60
C ARG A 85 19.71 4.34 5.71
N ILE A 86 18.86 3.33 5.56
CA ILE A 86 18.76 2.21 6.53
C ILE A 86 20.07 1.42 6.55
N GLU A 87 20.65 1.15 5.39
CA GLU A 87 21.94 0.45 5.32
C GLU A 87 23.08 1.27 5.95
N GLN A 88 23.12 2.59 5.73
CA GLN A 88 24.08 3.48 6.38
C GLN A 88 23.86 3.57 7.90
N ALA A 89 22.62 3.65 8.37
CA ALA A 89 22.28 3.66 9.79
C ALA A 89 22.67 2.34 10.48
N THR A 90 22.46 1.21 9.79
CA THR A 90 22.82 -0.13 10.28
C THR A 90 24.34 -0.28 10.41
N ARG A 91 25.10 0.11 9.38
CA ARG A 91 26.58 0.12 9.43
C ARG A 91 27.09 1.03 10.55
N PHE A 92 26.43 2.16 10.77
CA PHE A 92 26.77 3.10 11.84
C PHE A 92 26.49 2.53 13.24
N LYS A 93 25.34 1.88 13.45
CA LYS A 93 25.01 1.17 14.69
C LYS A 93 26.10 0.16 15.04
N HIS A 94 26.48 -0.67 14.08
CA HIS A 94 27.53 -1.67 14.27
C HIS A 94 28.90 -1.05 14.58
N THR A 95 29.23 0.08 13.93
CA THR A 95 30.46 0.84 14.23
C THR A 95 30.48 1.34 15.68
N MET A 96 29.32 1.75 16.23
CA MET A 96 29.23 2.23 17.61
C MET A 96 29.28 1.10 18.62
N GLU A 97 28.64 -0.04 18.35
CA GLU A 97 28.77 -1.25 19.17
C GLU A 97 30.24 -1.65 19.36
N ASN A 98 31.01 -1.66 18.27
CA ASN A 98 32.44 -1.97 18.31
C ASN A 98 33.27 -0.92 19.09
N LYS A 99 32.86 0.34 19.13
CA LYS A 99 33.53 1.39 19.91
C LYS A 99 33.19 1.35 21.39
N ILE A 100 31.95 0.97 21.74
CA ILE A 100 31.52 0.72 23.13
C ILE A 100 32.32 -0.44 23.69
N PHE A 101 32.46 -1.53 22.93
CA PHE A 101 33.15 -2.74 23.36
C PHE A 101 34.65 -2.53 23.64
N ASN A 102 35.32 -1.68 22.86
CA ASN A 102 36.79 -1.55 22.90
C ASN A 102 37.33 -0.39 23.75
N ASN A 103 36.46 0.35 24.45
CA ASN A 103 36.89 1.57 25.15
C ASN A 103 36.74 1.41 26.67
N THR A 104 37.80 1.72 27.42
CA THR A 104 37.86 1.59 28.89
C THR A 104 37.45 2.88 29.63
N ASN A 105 37.23 3.98 28.90
CA ASN A 105 36.84 5.26 29.49
C ASN A 105 35.31 5.35 29.69
N SER A 106 34.87 5.40 30.94
CA SER A 106 33.46 5.29 31.34
C SER A 106 32.57 6.43 30.80
N GLU A 107 33.06 7.67 30.78
CA GLU A 107 32.29 8.82 30.25
C GLU A 107 32.11 8.72 28.73
N LYS A 108 33.13 8.28 28.01
CA LYS A 108 33.03 8.05 26.56
C LYS A 108 32.08 6.90 26.25
N ASN A 109 32.07 5.84 27.06
CA ASN A 109 31.15 4.71 26.88
C ASN A 109 29.70 5.12 27.10
N LYS A 110 29.41 5.93 28.12
CA LYS A 110 28.06 6.47 28.34
C LYS A 110 27.58 7.26 27.13
N LYS A 111 28.43 8.12 26.56
CA LYS A 111 28.10 8.89 25.35
C LYS A 111 27.89 8.02 24.12
N TYR A 112 28.66 6.93 23.95
CA TYR A 112 28.44 6.00 22.85
C TYR A 112 27.16 5.19 23.01
N GLN A 113 26.80 4.79 24.24
CA GLN A 113 25.53 4.12 24.54
C GLN A 113 24.32 5.02 24.23
N GLU A 114 24.36 6.30 24.61
CA GLU A 114 23.30 7.26 24.28
C GLU A 114 23.12 7.40 22.75
N ILE A 115 24.22 7.45 21.99
CA ILE A 115 24.18 7.50 20.52
C ILE A 115 23.63 6.20 19.92
N HIS A 116 24.02 5.05 20.47
CA HIS A 116 23.54 3.74 20.03
C HIS A 116 22.03 3.58 20.26
N GLU A 117 21.54 4.01 21.43
CA GLU A 117 20.14 3.96 21.77
C GLU A 117 19.31 4.89 20.87
N GLN A 118 19.79 6.12 20.62
CA GLN A 118 19.14 7.03 19.68
C GLN A 118 19.13 6.48 18.24
N ALA A 119 20.24 5.91 17.77
CA ALA A 119 20.29 5.27 16.45
C ALA A 119 19.34 4.08 16.36
N SER A 120 19.22 3.29 17.42
CA SER A 120 18.30 2.15 17.50
C SER A 120 16.85 2.60 17.49
N ARG A 121 16.48 3.67 18.22
CA ARG A 121 15.13 4.26 18.16
C ARG A 121 14.81 4.83 16.78
N ILE A 122 15.78 5.42 16.09
CA ILE A 122 15.61 5.91 14.72
C ILE A 122 15.42 4.74 13.75
N ILE A 123 16.24 3.69 13.86
CA ILE A 123 16.09 2.47 13.05
C ILE A 123 14.73 1.85 13.31
N GLN A 124 14.33 1.66 14.56
CA GLN A 124 13.03 1.12 14.94
C GLN A 124 11.88 2.00 14.43
N PHE A 125 11.99 3.33 14.56
CA PHE A 125 11.03 4.26 13.97
C PHE A 125 10.95 4.09 12.45
N PHE A 126 12.07 3.98 11.74
CA PHE A 126 12.03 3.69 10.31
C PHE A 126 11.53 2.28 10.02
N GLU A 127 11.87 1.23 10.77
CA GLU A 127 11.33 -0.11 10.53
C GLU A 127 9.82 -0.17 10.78
N GLU A 128 9.32 0.56 11.78
CA GLU A 128 7.90 0.66 12.12
C GLU A 128 7.13 1.64 11.21
N ASN A 129 7.81 2.61 10.56
CA ASN A 129 7.20 3.65 9.70
C ASN A 129 7.65 3.61 8.21
N ASP A 130 8.54 2.69 7.82
CA ASP A 130 8.96 2.38 6.42
C ASP A 130 8.15 1.20 5.86
N HIS A 131 7.32 0.60 6.71
CA HIS A 131 5.99 0.19 6.29
C HIS A 131 5.27 1.44 5.76
N ASP A 132 5.06 1.50 4.46
CA ASP A 132 3.92 2.21 3.85
C ASP A 132 4.15 3.42 2.96
N ILE A 133 5.01 3.29 1.96
CA ILE A 133 4.85 4.08 0.74
C ILE A 133 5.03 3.21 -0.51
N LEU A 134 3.92 2.88 -1.17
CA LEU A 134 3.96 2.35 -2.55
C LEU A 134 4.88 3.21 -3.43
N PRO A 135 5.79 2.62 -4.22
CA PRO A 135 6.71 3.41 -5.05
C PRO A 135 5.93 4.32 -6.01
N SER A 136 6.42 5.53 -6.27
CA SER A 136 5.98 6.23 -7.49
C SER A 136 6.66 5.56 -8.69
N MET A 137 5.93 5.44 -9.79
CA MET A 137 6.53 5.18 -11.09
C MET A 137 7.29 6.45 -11.50
N ILE A 138 8.42 6.30 -12.18
CA ILE A 138 9.26 7.42 -12.61
C ILE A 138 8.38 8.51 -13.24
N ASP A 139 8.56 9.72 -12.74
CA ASP A 139 7.72 10.88 -12.98
C ASP A 139 7.44 11.07 -14.47
N TYR A 140 6.18 10.91 -14.86
CA TYR A 140 5.71 11.01 -16.24
C TYR A 140 6.08 12.35 -16.89
N SER A 141 6.23 13.39 -16.06
CA SER A 141 6.68 14.74 -16.47
C SER A 141 8.08 14.75 -17.08
N ARG A 142 8.93 13.76 -16.80
CA ARG A 142 10.32 13.69 -17.30
C ARG A 142 10.50 12.97 -18.63
N ILE A 143 9.51 12.18 -19.08
CA ILE A 143 9.72 11.23 -20.18
C ILE A 143 9.32 11.82 -21.55
N GLY A 144 8.74 13.02 -21.61
CA GLY A 144 8.44 13.70 -22.89
C GLY A 144 7.55 12.88 -23.86
N MET A 145 6.90 11.81 -23.36
CA MET A 145 6.04 10.95 -24.17
C MET A 145 4.75 11.69 -24.48
N LEU A 146 4.32 11.63 -25.75
CA LEU A 146 3.03 12.14 -26.22
C LEU A 146 1.89 11.65 -25.30
N LYS A 147 0.96 12.56 -24.98
CA LYS A 147 -0.18 12.31 -24.06
C LYS A 147 -0.96 11.03 -24.38
N ASP A 148 -0.94 10.61 -25.64
CA ASP A 148 -1.77 9.52 -26.17
C ASP A 148 -1.35 8.12 -25.67
N ASN A 149 -0.11 7.96 -25.16
CA ASN A 149 0.39 6.67 -24.64
C ASN A 149 0.49 6.62 -23.09
N ALA A 150 -0.03 7.64 -22.41
CA ALA A 150 0.05 7.75 -20.94
C ALA A 150 -0.61 6.59 -20.20
N THR A 151 -1.83 6.26 -20.59
CA THR A 151 -2.61 5.20 -19.96
C THR A 151 -1.93 3.83 -20.10
N GLU A 152 -1.41 3.53 -21.30
CA GLU A 152 -0.71 2.27 -21.57
C GLU A 152 0.56 2.15 -20.72
N HIS A 153 1.39 3.19 -20.70
CA HIS A 153 2.63 3.18 -19.93
C HIS A 153 2.34 2.93 -18.45
N PHE A 154 1.39 3.67 -17.86
CA PHE A 154 1.01 3.47 -16.47
C PHE A 154 0.51 2.04 -16.22
N ALA A 155 -0.33 1.52 -17.11
CA ALA A 155 -0.86 0.17 -16.99
C ALA A 155 0.25 -0.90 -17.01
N ARG A 156 1.15 -0.83 -18.00
CA ARG A 156 2.26 -1.79 -18.15
C ARG A 156 3.29 -1.68 -17.03
N THR A 157 3.64 -0.46 -16.63
CA THR A 157 4.62 -0.24 -15.56
C THR A 157 4.08 -0.74 -14.22
N ALA A 158 2.84 -0.41 -13.87
CA ALA A 158 2.20 -0.91 -12.64
C ALA A 158 2.12 -2.44 -12.64
N PHE A 159 1.66 -3.03 -13.75
CA PHE A 159 1.63 -4.48 -13.91
C PHE A 159 3.01 -5.12 -13.67
N ARG A 160 4.06 -4.59 -14.33
CA ARG A 160 5.43 -5.11 -14.21
C ARG A 160 5.94 -5.02 -12.78
N LEU A 161 5.76 -3.88 -12.11
CA LEU A 161 6.21 -3.68 -10.73
C LEU A 161 5.55 -4.66 -9.75
N ILE A 162 4.23 -4.82 -9.83
CA ILE A 162 3.48 -5.74 -8.97
C ILE A 162 3.90 -7.17 -9.24
N ARG A 163 3.93 -7.59 -10.51
CA ARG A 163 4.31 -8.96 -10.90
C ARG A 163 5.73 -9.27 -10.48
N LYS A 164 6.67 -8.33 -10.59
CA LYS A 164 8.05 -8.48 -10.11
C LYS A 164 8.08 -8.63 -8.59
N ARG A 165 7.48 -7.70 -7.84
CA ARG A 165 7.45 -7.75 -6.36
C ARG A 165 6.90 -9.10 -5.85
N PHE A 166 5.76 -9.52 -6.37
CA PHE A 166 5.12 -10.78 -5.98
C PHE A 166 5.88 -12.03 -6.45
N LYS A 167 6.65 -11.93 -7.55
CA LYS A 167 7.55 -13.02 -7.97
C LYS A 167 8.76 -13.12 -7.04
N ASP A 168 9.40 -12.00 -6.73
CA ASP A 168 10.65 -11.94 -5.98
C ASP A 168 10.46 -12.36 -4.51
N VAL A 169 9.38 -11.91 -3.85
CA VAL A 169 9.06 -12.28 -2.46
C VAL A 169 8.47 -13.70 -2.37
N GLY A 170 7.69 -14.11 -3.38
CA GLY A 170 7.26 -15.50 -3.52
C GLY A 170 6.01 -15.93 -2.73
N VAL A 171 5.41 -15.06 -1.91
CA VAL A 171 4.15 -15.36 -1.15
C VAL A 171 2.96 -15.51 -2.11
N LYS A 172 2.67 -14.45 -2.89
CA LYS A 172 1.66 -14.43 -3.94
C LYS A 172 0.22 -14.47 -3.43
N SER A 173 -0.67 -15.16 -4.15
CA SER A 173 -2.12 -15.20 -3.89
C SER A 173 -2.51 -16.45 -3.13
N ALA A 174 -3.46 -16.30 -2.22
CA ALA A 174 -4.08 -17.36 -1.44
C ALA A 174 -5.33 -17.96 -2.12
N SER A 175 -5.71 -17.50 -3.32
CA SER A 175 -6.91 -17.97 -4.03
C SER A 175 -6.62 -18.71 -5.34
N LYS A 176 -5.36 -19.14 -5.54
CA LYS A 176 -4.98 -19.99 -6.66
C LYS A 176 -3.74 -20.83 -6.37
N PHE A 177 -3.70 -22.06 -6.90
CA PHE A 177 -2.53 -22.93 -6.83
C PHE A 177 -2.46 -23.86 -8.06
N ILE A 178 -1.54 -24.82 -8.06
CA ILE A 178 -1.41 -25.86 -9.10
C ILE A 178 -1.64 -27.18 -8.38
N ALA A 179 -2.69 -27.91 -8.72
CA ALA A 179 -3.02 -29.18 -8.09
C ALA A 179 -1.97 -30.24 -8.42
N GLY A 180 -1.65 -31.09 -7.45
CA GLY A 180 -0.61 -32.13 -7.58
C GLY A 180 0.81 -31.56 -7.58
N ASN A 181 0.99 -30.29 -7.18
CA ASN A 181 2.29 -29.66 -7.06
C ASN A 181 2.54 -29.25 -5.61
N ALA A 182 3.28 -30.09 -4.88
CA ALA A 182 3.57 -29.89 -3.46
C ALA A 182 4.25 -28.53 -3.15
N LYS A 183 5.07 -27.99 -4.06
CA LYS A 183 5.68 -26.66 -3.88
C LYS A 183 4.62 -25.55 -3.98
N SER A 184 3.66 -25.69 -4.90
CA SER A 184 2.57 -24.75 -5.11
C SER A 184 1.58 -24.74 -3.94
N GLU A 185 1.28 -25.92 -3.38
CA GLU A 185 0.42 -26.13 -2.21
C GLU A 185 1.07 -25.58 -0.93
N LYS A 186 2.35 -25.90 -0.67
CA LYS A 186 3.09 -25.30 0.46
C LYS A 186 3.17 -23.77 0.35
N ARG A 187 3.26 -23.22 -0.86
CA ARG A 187 3.23 -21.77 -1.09
C ARG A 187 1.83 -21.19 -0.84
N LEU A 188 0.77 -21.92 -1.16
CA LEU A 188 -0.61 -21.52 -0.87
C LEU A 188 -0.82 -21.35 0.64
N GLN A 189 -0.42 -22.33 1.46
CA GLN A 189 -0.51 -22.27 2.93
C GLN A 189 0.20 -21.03 3.52
N ARG A 190 1.41 -20.73 3.02
CA ARG A 190 2.11 -19.49 3.42
C ARG A 190 1.33 -18.24 3.00
N ALA A 191 0.78 -18.22 1.79
CA ALA A 191 0.00 -17.10 1.30
C ALA A 191 -1.28 -16.87 2.11
N GLU A 192 -1.95 -17.93 2.55
CA GLU A 192 -3.13 -17.83 3.42
C GLU A 192 -2.79 -17.17 4.75
N HIS A 193 -1.75 -17.67 5.43
CA HIS A 193 -1.30 -17.09 6.70
C HIS A 193 -0.91 -15.62 6.57
N THR A 194 -0.08 -15.29 5.56
CA THR A 194 0.35 -13.91 5.34
C THR A 194 -0.80 -12.99 4.92
N LEU A 195 -1.74 -13.48 4.10
CA LEU A 195 -2.89 -12.67 3.68
C LEU A 195 -3.86 -12.39 4.85
N ARG A 196 -4.01 -13.33 5.78
CA ARG A 196 -4.76 -13.10 7.02
C ARG A 196 -4.14 -11.97 7.84
N ASP A 197 -2.84 -12.04 8.10
CA ASP A 197 -2.09 -10.98 8.80
C ASP A 197 -2.20 -9.62 8.06
N VAL A 198 -2.16 -9.64 6.72
CA VAL A 198 -2.37 -8.43 5.91
C VAL A 198 -3.73 -7.78 6.16
N ARG A 199 -4.80 -8.59 6.26
CA ARG A 199 -6.16 -8.10 6.43
C ARG A 199 -6.47 -7.69 7.87
N GLU A 200 -5.85 -8.34 8.85
CA GLU A 200 -5.96 -7.97 10.26
C GLU A 200 -5.31 -6.60 10.53
N LYS A 201 -4.13 -6.34 9.96
CA LYS A 201 -3.36 -5.09 10.19
C LYS A 201 -3.78 -3.92 9.31
N ALA A 202 -4.35 -4.18 8.13
CA ALA A 202 -4.95 -3.17 7.27
C ALA A 202 -6.47 -3.39 7.16
N PRO A 203 -7.24 -3.12 8.23
CA PRO A 203 -8.67 -3.39 8.24
C PRO A 203 -9.37 -2.65 7.11
N GLN A 204 -10.24 -3.38 6.42
CA GLN A 204 -10.85 -2.91 5.17
C GLN A 204 -11.92 -1.82 5.35
N SER A 205 -12.19 -1.39 6.59
CA SER A 205 -13.22 -0.42 6.95
C SER A 205 -12.77 1.05 6.85
N LYS A 206 -11.47 1.32 6.66
CA LYS A 206 -10.96 2.69 6.48
C LYS A 206 -10.83 3.05 5.01
N GLU A 207 -11.45 4.14 4.60
CA GLU A 207 -11.31 4.73 3.26
C GLU A 207 -10.49 6.03 3.33
N PRO A 208 -9.57 6.28 2.38
CA PRO A 208 -9.15 5.37 1.31
C PRO A 208 -8.34 4.18 1.85
N ARG A 209 -8.64 2.96 1.38
CA ARG A 209 -7.90 1.75 1.80
C ARG A 209 -6.41 1.87 1.46
N ASN A 210 -5.55 1.54 2.43
CA ASN A 210 -4.10 1.46 2.25
C ASN A 210 -3.69 0.01 1.90
N TYR A 211 -3.06 -0.19 0.73
CA TYR A 211 -2.56 -1.50 0.30
C TYR A 211 -1.05 -1.67 0.48
N SER A 212 -0.38 -0.74 1.16
CA SER A 212 1.06 -0.77 1.29
C SER A 212 1.56 -1.96 2.09
N TYR A 213 0.83 -2.38 3.13
CA TYR A 213 1.14 -3.61 3.87
C TYR A 213 1.01 -4.88 3.00
N ALA A 214 0.00 -4.94 2.13
CA ALA A 214 -0.16 -6.03 1.16
C ALA A 214 0.99 -6.04 0.12
N TRP A 215 1.45 -4.86 -0.29
CA TRP A 215 2.59 -4.70 -1.19
C TRP A 215 3.91 -5.13 -0.55
N GLU A 216 4.15 -4.72 0.69
CA GLU A 216 5.33 -5.07 1.45
C GLU A 216 5.44 -6.59 1.60
N ARG A 217 4.35 -7.23 2.03
CA ARG A 217 4.30 -8.70 2.19
C ARG A 217 4.18 -9.45 0.88
N ALA A 218 3.91 -8.73 -0.22
CA ALA A 218 3.63 -9.28 -1.54
C ALA A 218 2.61 -10.44 -1.49
N ALA A 219 1.58 -10.24 -0.67
CA ALA A 219 0.53 -11.19 -0.36
C ALA A 219 -0.81 -10.54 -0.68
N GLY A 220 -1.62 -11.20 -1.51
CA GLY A 220 -2.85 -10.59 -2.00
C GLY A 220 -3.59 -11.42 -3.02
N ASN A 221 -4.91 -11.32 -3.00
CA ASN A 221 -5.79 -11.82 -4.05
C ASN A 221 -6.09 -10.68 -5.05
N CYS A 222 -7.11 -10.86 -5.88
CA CYS A 222 -7.52 -9.87 -6.88
C CYS A 222 -7.83 -8.49 -6.26
N GLY A 223 -8.47 -8.48 -5.08
CA GLY A 223 -8.79 -7.25 -4.34
C GLY A 223 -7.55 -6.44 -3.93
N GLU A 224 -6.56 -7.08 -3.29
CA GLU A 224 -5.35 -6.40 -2.86
C GLU A 224 -4.46 -6.00 -4.04
N MET A 225 -4.26 -6.90 -5.02
CA MET A 225 -3.41 -6.61 -6.18
C MET A 225 -3.96 -5.48 -7.07
N SER A 226 -5.30 -5.40 -7.24
CA SER A 226 -5.92 -4.29 -7.96
C SER A 226 -5.85 -2.97 -7.18
N GLY A 227 -5.97 -3.03 -5.85
CA GLY A 227 -5.78 -1.89 -4.96
C GLY A 227 -4.38 -1.31 -5.04
N ILE A 228 -3.35 -2.16 -4.98
CA ILE A 228 -1.96 -1.79 -5.20
C ILE A 228 -1.80 -1.10 -6.56
N ALA A 229 -2.35 -1.68 -7.64
CA ALA A 229 -2.25 -1.10 -8.97
C ALA A 229 -2.85 0.31 -9.05
N VAL A 230 -4.05 0.50 -8.50
CA VAL A 230 -4.71 1.81 -8.47
C VAL A 230 -3.90 2.84 -7.69
N GLN A 231 -3.42 2.49 -6.50
CA GLN A 231 -2.64 3.41 -5.68
C GLN A 231 -1.29 3.76 -6.33
N LEU A 232 -0.59 2.79 -6.93
CA LEU A 232 0.65 3.04 -7.69
C LEU A 232 0.42 4.03 -8.82
N ILE A 233 -0.63 3.82 -9.62
CA ILE A 233 -0.94 4.66 -10.78
C ILE A 233 -1.33 6.07 -10.35
N ASN A 234 -2.29 6.20 -9.44
CA ASN A 234 -2.79 7.49 -9.00
C ASN A 234 -1.70 8.32 -8.32
N LYS A 235 -0.85 7.68 -7.52
CA LYS A 235 0.29 8.35 -6.88
C LYS A 235 1.34 8.83 -7.89
N SER A 236 1.39 8.22 -9.07
CA SER A 236 2.34 8.56 -10.14
C SER A 236 1.78 9.57 -11.15
N GLY A 237 0.65 10.21 -10.83
CA GLY A 237 -0.02 11.21 -11.69
C GLY A 237 -0.90 10.61 -12.79
N GLY A 238 -1.07 9.29 -12.83
CA GLY A 238 -2.05 8.63 -13.69
C GLY A 238 -3.46 8.65 -13.07
N TYR A 239 -4.43 8.12 -13.81
CA TYR A 239 -5.77 7.90 -13.31
C TYR A 239 -6.13 6.43 -13.40
N ALA A 240 -6.55 5.83 -12.28
CA ALA A 240 -7.03 4.47 -12.21
C ALA A 240 -8.11 4.31 -11.15
N ARG A 241 -9.00 3.33 -11.38
CA ARG A 241 -10.05 2.90 -10.45
C ARG A 241 -10.16 1.38 -10.42
N ARG A 242 -10.59 0.83 -9.29
CA ARG A 242 -10.91 -0.60 -9.19
C ARG A 242 -12.28 -0.85 -9.82
N TYR A 243 -12.40 -1.97 -10.53
CA TYR A 243 -13.65 -2.49 -11.06
C TYR A 243 -13.95 -3.85 -10.45
N LEU A 244 -15.16 -3.99 -9.92
CA LEU A 244 -15.69 -5.24 -9.39
C LEU A 244 -16.43 -5.94 -10.52
N VAL A 245 -16.12 -7.21 -10.73
CA VAL A 245 -17.00 -8.11 -11.48
C VAL A 245 -18.20 -8.39 -10.60
N ASP A 246 -19.39 -8.13 -11.14
CA ASP A 246 -20.68 -8.22 -10.45
C ASP A 246 -20.79 -7.39 -9.16
N ASN A 247 -21.99 -7.37 -8.56
CA ASN A 247 -22.25 -6.64 -7.32
C ASN A 247 -21.74 -7.38 -6.07
N LYS A 248 -21.24 -8.61 -6.21
CA LYS A 248 -20.68 -9.43 -5.13
C LYS A 248 -19.15 -9.34 -5.07
N GLY A 249 -18.51 -8.80 -6.10
CA GLY A 249 -17.05 -8.64 -6.14
C GLY A 249 -16.33 -9.97 -6.36
N THR A 250 -16.91 -10.86 -7.16
CA THR A 250 -16.36 -12.19 -7.48
C THR A 250 -14.92 -12.12 -8.00
N HIS A 251 -14.61 -11.05 -8.74
CA HIS A 251 -13.25 -10.73 -9.19
C HIS A 251 -13.04 -9.22 -9.21
N VAL A 252 -11.80 -8.77 -9.08
CA VAL A 252 -11.46 -7.34 -9.04
C VAL A 252 -10.20 -7.07 -9.84
N PHE A 253 -10.21 -6.02 -10.65
CA PHE A 253 -9.07 -5.54 -11.42
C PHE A 253 -9.02 -4.01 -11.40
N ALA A 254 -7.96 -3.42 -11.96
CA ALA A 254 -7.83 -1.98 -12.11
C ALA A 254 -8.11 -1.58 -13.57
N LEU A 255 -8.95 -0.57 -13.75
CA LEU A 255 -9.07 0.17 -15.00
C LEU A 255 -8.20 1.43 -14.91
N VAL A 256 -7.43 1.70 -15.94
CA VAL A 256 -6.51 2.82 -16.09
C VAL A 256 -7.05 3.73 -17.20
N GLY A 257 -7.03 5.04 -16.98
CA GLY A 257 -7.65 6.04 -17.85
C GLY A 257 -9.05 6.42 -17.39
N ILE A 258 -9.57 7.51 -17.97
CA ILE A 258 -10.91 8.02 -17.71
C ILE A 258 -11.81 7.59 -18.87
N PRO A 259 -12.82 6.73 -18.65
CA PRO A 259 -13.76 6.35 -19.69
C PRO A 259 -14.48 7.57 -20.27
N PRO A 260 -14.83 7.56 -21.58
CA PRO A 260 -15.71 8.56 -22.14
C PRO A 260 -17.03 8.65 -21.36
N LYS A 261 -17.62 9.85 -21.23
CA LYS A 261 -18.92 10.03 -20.55
C LYS A 261 -20.06 9.22 -21.19
N THR A 262 -19.91 8.88 -22.47
CA THR A 262 -20.85 8.10 -23.27
C THR A 262 -20.63 6.60 -23.14
N ALA A 263 -19.64 6.14 -22.37
CA ALA A 263 -19.34 4.73 -22.22
C ALA A 263 -20.45 4.03 -21.39
N THR A 264 -20.98 2.94 -21.93
CA THR A 264 -22.13 2.19 -21.43
C THR A 264 -21.88 0.68 -21.41
N ASP A 265 -20.96 0.17 -22.24
CA ASP A 265 -20.62 -1.26 -22.24
C ASP A 265 -19.71 -1.62 -21.06
N ASN A 266 -20.34 -1.87 -19.92
CA ASN A 266 -19.67 -2.30 -18.70
C ASN A 266 -19.37 -3.81 -18.68
N VAL A 267 -19.65 -4.55 -19.75
CA VAL A 267 -19.36 -6.00 -19.84
C VAL A 267 -18.10 -6.23 -20.64
N HIS A 268 -18.01 -5.69 -21.85
CA HIS A 268 -16.88 -5.91 -22.76
C HIS A 268 -15.99 -4.67 -22.91
N PHE A 269 -16.39 -3.51 -22.37
CA PHE A 269 -15.64 -2.26 -22.45
C PHE A 269 -15.40 -1.81 -23.90
N SER A 270 -16.32 -2.10 -24.83
CA SER A 270 -16.16 -1.79 -26.26
C SER A 270 -16.08 -0.29 -26.55
N ASP A 271 -16.64 0.55 -25.67
CA ASP A 271 -16.67 2.01 -25.79
C ASP A 271 -15.72 2.74 -24.82
N TYR A 272 -14.79 2.01 -24.19
CA TYR A 272 -13.78 2.53 -23.26
C TYR A 272 -12.47 2.91 -23.98
N ASN A 273 -12.59 3.67 -25.06
CA ASN A 273 -11.45 4.07 -25.89
C ASN A 273 -10.35 4.77 -25.06
N GLY A 274 -9.09 4.38 -25.27
CA GLY A 274 -7.94 4.93 -24.54
C GLY A 274 -7.79 4.43 -23.10
N CYS A 275 -8.64 3.51 -22.64
CA CYS A 275 -8.52 2.88 -21.31
C CYS A 275 -7.82 1.52 -21.38
N TRP A 276 -7.13 1.17 -20.30
CA TRP A 276 -6.41 -0.10 -20.15
C TRP A 276 -6.85 -0.83 -18.90
N ILE A 277 -6.78 -2.16 -18.91
CA ILE A 277 -7.02 -2.98 -17.73
C ILE A 277 -5.69 -3.56 -17.23
N VAL A 278 -5.52 -3.51 -15.91
CA VAL A 278 -4.42 -4.15 -15.17
C VAL A 278 -5.02 -5.15 -14.18
N ASP A 279 -4.73 -6.42 -14.41
CA ASP A 279 -5.12 -7.53 -13.54
C ASP A 279 -3.86 -8.36 -13.19
N PRO A 280 -3.11 -7.96 -12.15
CA PRO A 280 -1.88 -8.64 -11.77
C PRO A 280 -2.13 -10.06 -11.23
N TRP A 281 -3.35 -10.31 -10.72
CA TRP A 281 -3.77 -11.60 -10.21
C TRP A 281 -3.87 -12.62 -11.34
N ALA A 282 -4.58 -12.28 -12.43
CA ALA A 282 -4.67 -13.11 -13.63
C ALA A 282 -3.37 -13.05 -14.47
N GLY A 283 -2.56 -12.01 -14.30
CA GLY A 283 -1.38 -11.80 -15.12
C GLY A 283 -1.74 -11.19 -16.48
N ILE A 284 -2.70 -10.25 -16.50
CA ILE A 284 -3.22 -9.60 -17.69
C ILE A 284 -2.94 -8.10 -17.61
N VAL A 285 -2.47 -7.53 -18.72
CA VAL A 285 -2.47 -6.10 -19.01
C VAL A 285 -2.81 -5.92 -20.48
N CYS A 286 -3.89 -5.21 -20.78
CA CYS A 286 -4.41 -5.04 -22.15
C CYS A 286 -5.29 -3.80 -22.25
N GLU A 287 -5.64 -3.41 -23.48
CA GLU A 287 -6.73 -2.47 -23.71
C GLU A 287 -8.02 -2.98 -23.06
N ALA A 288 -8.87 -2.06 -22.59
CA ALA A 288 -10.08 -2.43 -21.86
C ALA A 288 -11.02 -3.33 -22.69
N SER A 289 -11.20 -3.00 -23.98
CA SER A 289 -12.04 -3.74 -24.93
C SER A 289 -11.61 -5.20 -25.15
N GLN A 290 -10.36 -5.54 -24.86
CA GLN A 290 -9.81 -6.89 -25.05
C GLN A 290 -9.90 -7.76 -23.79
N TYR A 291 -10.31 -7.20 -22.65
CA TYR A 291 -10.13 -7.86 -21.37
C TYR A 291 -10.87 -9.20 -21.25
N THR A 292 -12.12 -9.27 -21.69
CA THR A 292 -12.90 -10.52 -21.58
C THR A 292 -12.26 -11.67 -22.36
N LYS A 293 -11.75 -11.39 -23.57
CA LYS A 293 -11.00 -12.35 -24.40
C LYS A 293 -9.66 -12.74 -23.79
N CYS A 294 -8.90 -11.77 -23.28
CA CYS A 294 -7.64 -12.02 -22.59
C CYS A 294 -7.85 -12.89 -21.33
N PHE A 295 -8.93 -12.63 -20.59
CA PHE A 295 -9.28 -13.38 -19.38
C PHE A 295 -9.62 -14.83 -19.69
N GLU A 296 -10.50 -15.07 -20.66
CA GLU A 296 -10.87 -16.41 -21.11
C GLU A 296 -9.64 -17.20 -21.58
N THR A 297 -8.81 -16.59 -22.44
CA THR A 297 -7.55 -17.18 -22.91
C THR A 297 -6.65 -17.58 -21.73
N LYS A 298 -6.55 -16.71 -20.72
CA LYS A 298 -5.71 -16.94 -19.55
C LYS A 298 -6.22 -18.08 -18.67
N MET A 299 -7.51 -18.13 -18.43
CA MET A 299 -8.14 -19.20 -17.65
C MET A 299 -8.03 -20.56 -18.34
N ASN A 300 -8.19 -20.60 -19.67
CA ASN A 300 -7.95 -21.81 -20.47
C ASN A 300 -6.48 -22.25 -20.41
N GLN A 301 -5.53 -21.32 -20.48
CA GLN A 301 -4.11 -21.62 -20.27
C GLN A 301 -3.86 -22.19 -18.86
N TRP A 302 -4.49 -21.63 -17.84
CA TRP A 302 -4.35 -22.06 -16.46
C TRP A 302 -4.93 -23.45 -16.21
N SER A 303 -6.08 -23.76 -16.79
CA SER A 303 -6.70 -25.09 -16.72
C SER A 303 -5.78 -26.17 -17.29
N LYS A 304 -5.16 -25.93 -18.46
CA LYS A 304 -4.13 -26.81 -19.05
C LYS A 304 -2.90 -27.02 -18.17
N GLN A 305 -2.68 -26.14 -17.18
CA GLN A 305 -1.59 -26.20 -16.21
C GLN A 305 -2.06 -26.76 -14.85
N ASN A 306 -3.24 -27.38 -14.78
CA ASN A 306 -3.87 -27.87 -13.56
C ASN A 306 -3.98 -26.79 -12.47
N LYS A 307 -4.15 -25.53 -12.86
CA LYS A 307 -4.34 -24.45 -11.90
C LYS A 307 -5.78 -24.44 -11.40
N MET A 308 -5.88 -24.48 -10.08
CA MET A 308 -7.13 -24.36 -9.36
C MET A 308 -7.28 -22.94 -8.84
N ILE A 309 -8.51 -22.45 -8.83
CA ILE A 309 -8.91 -21.18 -8.25
C ILE A 309 -9.94 -21.43 -7.16
N TYR A 310 -9.91 -20.65 -6.10
CA TYR A 310 -10.96 -20.72 -5.10
C TYR A 310 -12.14 -19.89 -5.58
N SER A 311 -13.28 -20.52 -5.83
CA SER A 311 -14.51 -19.85 -6.23
C SER A 311 -15.31 -19.46 -4.99
N PRO A 312 -15.47 -18.15 -4.67
CA PRO A 312 -16.26 -17.73 -3.53
C PRO A 312 -17.72 -18.15 -3.64
N CYS A 313 -18.28 -18.13 -4.86
CA CYS A 313 -19.66 -18.50 -5.12
C CYS A 313 -19.93 -19.98 -4.84
N LEU A 314 -18.98 -20.85 -5.17
CA LEU A 314 -19.10 -22.30 -4.99
C LEU A 314 -18.46 -22.81 -3.70
N LYS A 315 -17.82 -21.91 -2.92
CA LYS A 315 -17.06 -22.21 -1.70
C LYS A 315 -16.10 -23.41 -1.86
N SER A 316 -15.48 -23.52 -3.03
CA SER A 316 -14.68 -24.68 -3.40
C SER A 316 -13.57 -24.33 -4.41
N TRP A 317 -12.56 -25.19 -4.45
CA TRP A 317 -11.52 -25.15 -5.48
C TRP A 317 -12.08 -25.69 -6.78
N VAL A 318 -12.04 -24.88 -7.83
CA VAL A 318 -12.47 -25.26 -9.18
C VAL A 318 -11.34 -25.08 -10.17
N SER A 319 -11.41 -25.80 -11.29
CA SER A 319 -10.50 -25.55 -12.41
C SER A 319 -10.62 -24.11 -12.87
N ALA A 320 -9.50 -23.50 -13.28
CA ALA A 320 -9.48 -22.12 -13.73
C ALA A 320 -10.44 -21.82 -14.90
N ASN A 321 -10.77 -22.81 -15.74
CA ASN A 321 -11.74 -22.67 -16.84
C ASN A 321 -13.15 -23.17 -16.50
N ASN A 322 -13.48 -23.30 -15.21
CA ASN A 322 -14.86 -23.60 -14.80
C ASN A 322 -15.84 -22.62 -15.46
N ALA A 323 -16.94 -23.15 -16.00
CA ALA A 323 -17.87 -22.40 -16.82
C ALA A 323 -18.56 -21.25 -16.05
N ASP A 324 -18.92 -21.47 -14.78
CA ASP A 324 -19.57 -20.44 -13.95
C ASP A 324 -18.60 -19.31 -13.62
N TRP A 325 -17.35 -19.64 -13.30
CA TRP A 325 -16.29 -18.65 -13.10
C TRP A 325 -16.03 -17.81 -14.36
N LEU A 326 -15.88 -18.46 -15.52
CA LEU A 326 -15.70 -17.77 -16.80
C LEU A 326 -16.88 -16.88 -17.13
N LYS A 327 -18.11 -17.38 -16.97
CA LYS A 327 -19.34 -16.62 -17.22
C LYS A 327 -19.44 -15.42 -16.29
N ALA A 328 -19.10 -15.57 -15.01
CA ALA A 328 -19.11 -14.49 -14.04
C ALA A 328 -18.25 -13.32 -14.53
N VAL A 329 -17.02 -13.57 -14.98
CA VAL A 329 -16.11 -12.51 -15.42
C VAL A 329 -16.39 -12.03 -16.84
N THR A 330 -16.81 -12.90 -17.77
CA THR A 330 -16.93 -12.53 -19.19
C THR A 330 -18.31 -12.02 -19.58
N LYS A 331 -19.36 -12.30 -18.80
CA LYS A 331 -20.75 -11.96 -19.15
C LYS A 331 -21.46 -11.01 -18.19
N ASN A 332 -21.00 -10.87 -16.95
CA ASN A 332 -21.64 -9.95 -16.00
C ASN A 332 -21.09 -8.52 -16.14
N ASN A 333 -21.88 -7.55 -15.67
CA ASN A 333 -21.49 -6.16 -15.55
C ASN A 333 -20.29 -6.00 -14.60
N LYS A 334 -19.41 -5.05 -14.93
CA LYS A 334 -18.32 -4.60 -14.08
C LYS A 334 -18.59 -3.18 -13.62
N ILE A 335 -18.54 -2.96 -12.32
CA ILE A 335 -18.88 -1.68 -11.72
C ILE A 335 -17.65 -1.04 -11.09
N PRO A 336 -17.47 0.29 -11.20
CA PRO A 336 -16.44 0.97 -10.46
C PRO A 336 -16.69 0.79 -8.95
N SER A 337 -15.66 0.39 -8.22
CA SER A 337 -15.71 0.27 -6.76
C SER A 337 -15.72 1.69 -6.17
N ASN A 338 -16.89 2.22 -5.83
CA ASN A 338 -17.07 3.55 -5.22
C ASN A 338 -16.74 3.59 -3.71
N ALA A 339 -15.98 2.64 -3.18
CA ALA A 339 -15.98 2.24 -1.77
C ALA A 339 -17.31 1.56 -1.38
N ILE A 340 -17.41 0.27 -1.66
CA ILE A 340 -18.33 -0.64 -0.96
C ILE A 340 -17.43 -1.61 -0.18
N PRO A 341 -17.70 -1.91 1.11
CA PRO A 341 -16.94 -2.91 1.85
C PRO A 341 -16.94 -4.19 1.03
N TYR A 342 -15.73 -4.66 0.76
CA TYR A 342 -15.55 -5.96 0.16
C TYR A 342 -16.19 -6.96 1.13
N ILE A 343 -17.11 -7.82 0.68
CA ILE A 343 -17.72 -8.82 1.56
C ILE A 343 -16.58 -9.63 2.16
N GLU A 344 -16.51 -9.56 3.48
CA GLU A 344 -15.42 -10.07 4.30
C GLU A 344 -15.12 -11.52 3.92
N TYR A 345 -13.88 -11.78 3.49
CA TYR A 345 -13.36 -13.14 3.37
C TYR A 345 -12.84 -13.62 4.73
N SER A 346 -13.61 -13.42 5.81
CA SER A 346 -13.22 -13.79 7.18
C SER A 346 -13.33 -15.29 7.45
N GLU A 347 -13.91 -16.07 6.55
CA GLU A 347 -14.04 -17.53 6.70
C GLU A 347 -13.10 -18.32 5.77
N PHE A 348 -11.78 -18.05 5.84
CA PHE A 348 -10.78 -18.99 5.33
C PHE A 348 -10.55 -20.11 6.38
N ASN A 349 -11.57 -20.94 6.57
CA ASN A 349 -11.42 -22.28 7.16
C ASN A 349 -11.55 -23.31 6.05
N VAL A 350 -10.66 -23.27 5.06
CA VAL A 350 -10.59 -24.30 4.03
C VAL A 350 -9.61 -25.36 4.52
N ARG A 351 -10.14 -26.44 5.12
CA ARG A 351 -9.37 -27.68 5.26
C ARG A 351 -9.16 -28.24 3.85
N LEU A 352 -7.89 -28.39 3.46
CA LEU A 352 -7.48 -29.10 2.24
C LEU A 352 -7.91 -30.56 2.30
#